data_AF-A0A848GGC9-F1
#
_entry.id   AF-A0A848GGC9-F1
#
_cell.length_a   1.000
_cell.length_b   1.000
_cell.length_c   1.000
_cell.angle_alpha   90.00
_cell.angle_beta   90.00
_cell.angle_gamma   90.00
#
_symmetry.space_group_name_H-M   'P 1'
#
loop_
_entity.id
_entity.type
_entity.pdbx_description
1 polymer ?
#
loop_
_entity_poly.entity_id
_entity_poly.type
_entity_poly.pdbx_seq_one_letter_code
_entity_poly.pdbx_strand_id
1 'polypeptide(L)'
;MAQAKPQAAADSSRLQQSYDHVVMIDDKHVAEAAGNYLVDIPLVEHPDSNYVFFLGAHVPVAPFTATNTFYPDIREFTLIVPDWKYYHEVAVHATKNKMCAEPVTTNIYYHIRRGEGTITVDSIRVQGEQPKLQYITPHVPVDTLIVYRSESYGSACCPEDPQWKRTAENAAMIKDFERQHKVAITGTYRQNSGKEGEHTDYYTLPGLTPKQRLDFVLARRWQWIVNKETKNIVFKPQFFTPMLIPVVKEGFRAMRDAASDQ
;
A
#
# COMPACT_ATOMS: atom_id res chain seq x y z
N MET A 1 -5.60 39.51 3.69
CA MET A 1 -4.96 38.75 4.79
C MET A 1 -5.96 37.72 5.28
N ALA A 2 -5.82 36.46 4.83
CA ALA A 2 -6.71 35.38 5.26
C ALA A 2 -6.18 34.85 6.60
N GLN A 3 -6.95 35.06 7.66
CA GLN A 3 -6.67 34.50 8.98
C GLN A 3 -6.89 32.99 8.91
N ALA A 4 -5.84 32.22 9.19
CA ALA A 4 -5.95 30.79 9.39
C ALA A 4 -6.85 30.53 10.60
N LYS A 5 -7.92 29.73 10.40
CA LYS A 5 -8.77 29.26 11.49
C LYS A 5 -7.92 28.47 12.50
N PRO A 6 -8.17 28.61 13.81
CA PRO A 6 -7.53 27.77 14.81
C PRO A 6 -7.89 26.31 14.57
N GLN A 7 -6.88 25.45 14.68
CA GLN A 7 -7.01 24.00 14.70
C GLN A 7 -7.96 23.62 15.85
N ALA A 8 -9.08 22.98 15.53
CA ALA A 8 -10.07 22.56 16.53
C ALA A 8 -9.37 21.69 17.59
N ALA A 9 -9.60 22.01 18.87
CA ALA A 9 -9.18 21.16 19.97
C ALA A 9 -9.81 19.78 19.77
N ALA A 10 -8.97 18.77 19.53
CA ALA A 10 -9.42 17.40 19.33
C ALA A 10 -10.10 16.91 20.61
N ASP A 11 -11.30 16.35 20.45
CA ASP A 11 -12.07 15.73 21.53
C ASP A 11 -11.30 14.51 22.06
N SER A 12 -10.74 14.63 23.26
CA SER A 12 -9.95 13.58 23.92
C SER A 12 -10.77 12.34 24.26
N SER A 13 -12.10 12.39 24.13
CA SER A 13 -13.00 11.24 24.32
C SER A 13 -12.76 10.08 23.35
N ARG A 14 -12.00 10.30 22.27
CA ARG A 14 -11.69 9.29 21.25
C ARG A 14 -10.39 8.53 21.48
N LEU A 15 -9.55 8.96 22.41
CA LEU A 15 -8.33 8.24 22.74
C LEU A 15 -8.70 7.01 23.58
N GLN A 16 -8.43 5.82 23.06
CA GLN A 16 -8.66 4.59 23.80
C GLN A 16 -7.58 4.40 24.87
N GLN A 17 -7.92 3.75 25.98
CA GLN A 17 -6.93 3.39 27.00
C GLN A 17 -5.95 2.32 26.49
N SER A 18 -6.42 1.45 25.58
CA SER A 18 -5.62 0.42 24.92
C SER A 18 -6.06 0.25 23.48
N TYR A 19 -5.10 0.01 22.60
CA TYR A 19 -5.32 -0.47 21.24
C TYR A 19 -4.85 -1.92 21.16
N ASP A 20 -5.80 -2.82 21.00
CA ASP A 20 -5.54 -4.22 20.74
C ASP A 20 -5.39 -4.42 19.22
N HIS A 21 -4.54 -5.36 18.79
CA HIS A 21 -4.35 -5.69 17.37
C HIS A 21 -3.72 -4.57 16.52
N VAL A 22 -2.69 -3.91 17.05
CA VAL A 22 -1.92 -2.89 16.33
C VAL A 22 -1.00 -3.54 15.28
N VAL A 23 -1.11 -3.12 14.03
CA VAL A 23 -0.23 -3.56 12.94
C VAL A 23 0.93 -2.58 12.81
N MET A 24 2.16 -3.09 12.98
CA MET A 24 3.37 -2.27 12.89
C MET A 24 3.88 -2.15 11.45
N ILE A 25 4.10 -0.92 10.99
CA ILE A 25 4.68 -0.59 9.68
C ILE A 25 6.08 -0.02 9.92
N ASP A 26 7.10 -0.86 9.84
CA ASP A 26 8.51 -0.48 9.97
C ASP A 26 9.20 -0.38 8.62
N ASP A 27 10.43 0.15 8.58
CA ASP A 27 11.22 0.32 7.36
C ASP A 27 11.37 -0.98 6.56
N LYS A 28 11.42 -2.15 7.22
CA LYS A 28 11.49 -3.46 6.54
C LYS A 28 10.23 -3.82 5.76
N HIS A 29 9.09 -3.22 6.11
CA HIS A 29 7.80 -3.41 5.43
C HIS A 29 7.58 -2.38 4.32
N VAL A 30 8.46 -1.39 4.18
CA VAL A 30 8.25 -0.28 3.25
C VAL A 30 9.32 -0.27 2.17
N ALA A 31 8.89 0.01 0.94
CA ALA A 31 9.78 0.46 -0.12
C ALA A 31 9.30 1.78 -0.71
N GLU A 32 10.24 2.62 -1.13
CA GLU A 32 9.95 3.87 -1.83
C GLU A 32 10.60 3.87 -3.22
N ALA A 33 9.86 4.34 -4.22
CA ALA A 33 10.37 4.59 -5.56
C ALA A 33 9.59 5.72 -6.24
N ALA A 34 10.28 6.75 -6.72
CA ALA A 34 9.70 7.88 -7.43
C ALA A 34 8.49 8.52 -6.71
N GLY A 35 8.60 8.69 -5.39
CA GLY A 35 7.53 9.25 -4.53
C GLY A 35 6.33 8.32 -4.32
N ASN A 36 6.40 7.06 -4.75
CA ASN A 36 5.40 6.03 -4.46
C ASN A 36 5.94 5.09 -3.38
N TYR A 37 5.02 4.47 -2.63
CA TYR A 37 5.35 3.62 -1.50
C TYR A 37 4.67 2.26 -1.64
N LEU A 38 5.39 1.17 -1.38
CA LEU A 38 4.80 -0.13 -1.12
C LEU A 38 4.80 -0.36 0.40
N VAL A 39 3.64 -0.67 0.97
CA VAL A 39 3.54 -1.24 2.32
C VAL A 39 3.30 -2.74 2.16
N ASP A 40 4.37 -3.51 2.34
CA ASP A 40 4.44 -4.94 2.09
C ASP A 40 3.95 -5.74 3.31
N ILE A 41 2.67 -5.55 3.63
CA ILE A 41 1.99 -6.26 4.72
C ILE A 41 0.70 -6.86 4.14
N PRO A 42 0.58 -8.18 4.00
CA PRO A 42 -0.67 -8.80 3.59
C PRO A 42 -1.71 -8.64 4.71
N LEU A 43 -2.88 -8.10 4.38
CA LEU A 43 -3.95 -7.83 5.34
C LEU A 43 -5.29 -8.16 4.72
N VAL A 44 -6.16 -8.86 5.47
CA VAL A 44 -7.55 -9.06 5.06
C VAL A 44 -8.29 -7.75 5.32
N GLU A 45 -8.90 -7.18 4.29
CA GLU A 45 -9.65 -5.92 4.39
C GLU A 45 -11.12 -6.19 4.71
N HIS A 46 -11.58 -5.59 5.80
CA HIS A 46 -12.98 -5.62 6.23
C HIS A 46 -13.49 -4.17 6.29
N PRO A 47 -14.43 -3.76 5.41
CA PRO A 47 -14.88 -2.37 5.33
C PRO A 47 -15.44 -1.78 6.62
N ASP A 48 -16.02 -2.65 7.46
CA ASP A 48 -16.67 -2.26 8.73
C ASP A 48 -15.73 -2.41 9.95
N SER A 49 -14.47 -2.81 9.73
CA SER A 49 -13.48 -2.95 10.81
C SER A 49 -12.66 -1.67 10.99
N ASN A 50 -12.34 -1.34 12.23
CA ASN A 50 -11.44 -0.24 12.58
C ASN A 50 -10.03 -0.78 12.82
N TYR A 51 -9.14 -0.55 11.85
CA TYR A 51 -7.75 -1.00 11.93
C TYR A 51 -6.89 0.01 12.68
N VAL A 52 -5.87 -0.47 13.38
CA VAL A 52 -4.88 0.40 14.05
C VAL A 52 -3.50 0.09 13.49
N PHE A 53 -2.86 1.09 12.91
CA PHE A 53 -1.52 1.00 12.36
C PHE A 53 -0.57 1.86 13.17
N PHE A 54 0.60 1.32 13.51
CA PHE A 54 1.71 2.11 14.06
C PHE A 54 2.76 2.31 12.97
N LEU A 55 2.97 3.56 12.56
CA LEU A 55 3.92 3.93 11.51
C LEU A 55 5.30 4.19 12.11
N GLY A 56 6.08 3.14 12.29
CA GLY A 56 7.49 3.22 12.69
C GLY A 56 8.40 3.67 11.54
N ALA A 57 8.00 3.40 10.29
CA ALA A 57 8.74 3.80 9.10
C ALA A 57 8.69 5.31 8.84
N HIS A 58 9.76 5.86 8.26
CA HIS A 58 9.82 7.27 7.88
C HIS A 58 9.10 7.55 6.55
N VAL A 59 7.78 7.40 6.55
CA VAL A 59 6.92 7.64 5.39
C VAL A 59 6.08 8.90 5.59
N PRO A 60 5.88 9.75 4.57
CA PRO A 60 4.99 10.88 4.68
C PRO A 60 3.56 10.46 5.07
N VAL A 61 2.93 11.20 5.98
CA VAL A 61 1.53 10.95 6.38
C VAL A 61 0.55 11.32 5.25
N ALA A 62 0.92 12.27 4.39
CA ALA A 62 0.04 12.84 3.37
C ALA A 62 -0.64 11.82 2.44
N PRO A 63 0.01 10.75 1.93
CA PRO A 63 -0.66 9.81 1.04
C PRO A 63 -1.69 8.92 1.78
N PHE A 64 -1.59 8.76 3.11
CA PHE A 64 -2.61 8.06 3.93
C PHE A 64 -3.91 8.88 4.05
N THR A 65 -3.79 10.20 4.03
CA THR A 65 -4.89 11.15 4.27
C THR A 65 -5.48 11.74 2.98
N ALA A 66 -4.75 11.68 1.87
CA ALA A 66 -5.15 12.29 0.60
C ALA A 66 -5.63 11.30 -0.47
N THR A 67 -5.41 9.99 -0.27
CA THR A 67 -5.72 8.98 -1.28
C THR A 67 -6.38 7.74 -0.67
N ASN A 68 -7.19 7.03 -1.45
CA ASN A 68 -7.78 5.74 -1.06
C ASN A 68 -6.89 4.55 -1.48
N THR A 69 -5.57 4.73 -1.56
CA THR A 69 -4.67 3.72 -2.12
C THR A 69 -4.03 2.80 -1.08
N PHE A 70 -4.02 3.22 0.18
CA PHE A 70 -3.56 2.40 1.31
C PHE A 70 -4.73 1.54 1.81
N TYR A 71 -4.74 0.25 1.49
CA TYR A 71 -5.85 -0.69 1.76
C TYR A 71 -7.22 -0.09 1.39
N PRO A 72 -7.58 -0.10 0.09
CA PRO A 72 -8.70 0.67 -0.45
C PRO A 72 -10.07 0.31 0.13
N ASP A 73 -10.27 -0.93 0.59
CA ASP A 73 -11.55 -1.40 1.13
C ASP A 73 -11.71 -1.06 2.62
N ILE A 74 -10.62 -0.70 3.32
CA ILE A 74 -10.68 -0.18 4.70
C ILE A 74 -11.25 1.25 4.69
N ARG A 75 -12.42 1.43 5.29
CA ARG A 75 -13.12 2.72 5.37
C ARG A 75 -12.70 3.56 6.57
N GLU A 76 -12.29 2.93 7.66
CA GLU A 76 -11.93 3.61 8.91
C GLU A 76 -10.70 2.97 9.54
N PHE A 77 -9.72 3.80 9.93
CA PHE A 77 -8.56 3.32 10.65
C PHE A 77 -7.90 4.42 11.49
N THR A 78 -7.14 4.00 12.49
CA THR A 78 -6.27 4.85 13.29
C THR A 78 -4.82 4.65 12.88
N LEU A 79 -4.13 5.74 12.53
CA LEU A 79 -2.70 5.75 12.23
C LEU A 79 -1.96 6.45 13.37
N ILE A 80 -1.13 5.72 14.09
CA ILE A 80 -0.29 6.22 15.17
C ILE A 80 1.09 6.51 14.59
N VAL A 81 1.57 7.75 14.70
CA VAL A 81 2.84 8.18 14.11
C VAL A 81 3.70 8.83 15.20
N PRO A 82 4.97 8.42 15.38
CA PRO A 82 5.90 9.15 16.22
C PRO A 82 6.01 10.62 15.77
N ASP A 83 6.05 11.56 16.71
CA ASP A 83 6.25 12.97 16.38
C ASP A 83 7.72 13.24 16.02
N TRP A 84 8.10 12.83 14.81
CA TRP A 84 9.47 12.94 14.29
C TRP A 84 10.01 14.36 14.34
N LYS A 85 9.14 15.36 14.17
CA LYS A 85 9.53 16.77 14.28
C LYS A 85 9.94 17.10 15.70
N TYR A 86 9.14 16.74 16.70
CA TYR A 86 9.49 16.91 18.11
C TYR A 86 10.78 16.18 18.48
N TYR A 87 10.92 14.91 18.08
CA TYR A 87 12.14 14.14 18.36
C TYR A 87 13.38 14.78 17.74
N HIS A 88 13.27 15.29 16.50
CA HIS A 88 14.35 16.01 15.84
C HIS A 88 14.72 17.31 16.59
N GLU A 89 13.72 18.11 17.00
CA GLU A 89 13.93 19.35 17.75
C GLU A 89 14.63 19.10 19.10
N VAL A 90 14.23 18.06 19.83
CA VAL A 90 14.89 17.66 21.09
C VAL A 90 16.33 17.24 20.83
N ALA A 91 16.58 16.43 19.80
CA ALA A 91 17.94 15.98 19.46
C ALA A 91 18.86 17.16 19.08
N VAL A 92 18.36 18.12 18.29
CA VAL A 92 19.12 19.33 17.91
C VAL A 92 19.42 20.19 19.15
N HIS A 93 18.44 20.37 20.04
CA HIS A 93 18.62 21.14 21.27
C HIS A 93 19.62 20.48 22.23
N ALA A 94 19.54 19.16 22.41
CA ALA A 94 20.46 18.37 23.21
C ALA A 94 21.91 18.51 22.70
N THR A 95 22.09 18.36 21.39
CA THR A 95 23.39 18.49 20.72
C THR A 95 23.97 19.90 20.89
N LYS A 96 23.18 20.95 20.65
CA LYS A 96 23.63 22.35 20.75
C LYS A 96 24.12 22.70 22.16
N ASN A 97 23.46 22.16 23.17
CA ASN A 97 23.78 22.44 24.57
C ASN A 97 24.72 21.40 25.21
N LYS A 98 25.20 20.42 24.44
CA LYS A 98 26.03 19.30 24.93
C LYS A 98 25.39 18.56 26.12
N MET A 99 24.08 18.38 26.06
CA MET A 99 23.30 17.69 27.09
C MET A 99 22.82 16.35 26.57
N CYS A 100 22.65 15.38 27.47
CA CYS A 100 21.84 14.20 27.20
C CYS A 100 20.40 14.54 27.59
N ALA A 101 19.49 14.61 26.62
CA ALA A 101 18.07 14.78 26.87
C ALA A 101 17.32 13.59 26.26
N GLU A 102 16.65 12.80 27.10
CA GLU A 102 15.73 11.78 26.63
C GLU A 102 14.39 12.43 26.29
N PRO A 103 13.92 12.35 25.04
CA PRO A 103 12.65 12.93 24.67
C PRO A 103 11.51 12.16 25.35
N VAL A 104 10.52 12.89 25.84
CA VAL A 104 9.28 12.28 26.31
C VAL A 104 8.57 11.63 25.13
N THR A 105 8.12 10.38 25.27
CA THR A 105 7.39 9.68 24.20
C THR A 105 6.22 10.52 23.73
N THR A 106 6.22 10.86 22.45
CA THR A 106 5.23 11.72 21.81
C THR A 106 4.80 11.10 20.48
N ASN A 107 3.50 10.82 20.35
CA ASN A 107 2.89 10.29 19.14
C ASN A 107 1.70 11.16 18.73
N ILE A 108 1.39 11.13 17.43
CA ILE A 108 0.20 11.75 16.84
C ILE A 108 -0.70 10.61 16.37
N TYR A 109 -1.94 10.59 16.87
CA TYR A 109 -2.96 9.64 16.51
C TYR A 109 -3.86 10.30 15.48
N TYR A 110 -3.80 9.83 14.24
CA TYR A 110 -4.70 10.25 13.18
C TYR A 110 -5.84 9.25 13.09
N HIS A 111 -7.07 9.76 13.17
CA HIS A 111 -8.26 8.98 12.92
C HIS A 111 -8.80 9.32 11.53
N ILE A 112 -8.73 8.36 10.62
CA ILE A 112 -8.99 8.55 9.19
C ILE A 112 -10.25 7.79 8.82
N ARG A 113 -11.24 8.50 8.26
CA ARG A 113 -12.51 7.95 7.79
C ARG A 113 -12.74 8.33 6.33
N ARG A 114 -13.06 7.34 5.50
CA ARG A 114 -13.29 7.46 4.05
C ARG A 114 -14.77 7.25 3.76
N GLY A 115 -15.41 8.27 3.19
CA GLY A 115 -16.79 8.22 2.70
C GLY A 115 -16.83 8.33 1.17
N GLU A 116 -18.05 8.47 0.62
CA GLU A 116 -18.24 8.68 -0.81
C GLU A 116 -17.56 9.98 -1.27
N GLY A 117 -16.39 9.86 -1.91
CA GLY A 117 -15.63 10.96 -2.47
C GLY A 117 -14.93 11.89 -1.47
N THR A 118 -14.97 11.59 -0.17
CA THR A 118 -14.38 12.45 0.87
C THR A 118 -13.56 11.64 1.88
N ILE A 119 -12.44 12.22 2.33
CA ILE A 119 -11.62 11.68 3.42
C ILE A 119 -11.63 12.70 4.56
N THR A 120 -12.07 12.28 5.74
CA THR A 120 -12.03 13.09 6.96
C THR A 120 -10.91 12.59 7.85
N VAL A 121 -10.16 13.53 8.42
CA VAL A 121 -8.99 13.24 9.27
C VAL A 121 -9.08 14.09 10.52
N ASP A 122 -9.20 13.41 11.65
CA ASP A 122 -9.07 14.01 12.98
C ASP A 122 -7.69 13.62 13.54
N SER A 123 -7.05 14.48 14.32
CA SER A 123 -5.78 14.11 14.97
C SER A 123 -5.64 14.62 16.39
N ILE A 124 -4.99 13.83 17.24
CA ILE A 124 -4.64 14.19 18.60
C ILE A 124 -3.16 13.87 18.85
N ARG A 125 -2.44 14.81 19.45
CA ARG A 125 -1.05 14.65 19.87
C ARG A 125 -1.02 14.25 21.34
N VAL A 126 -0.38 13.14 21.65
CA VAL A 126 -0.27 12.60 23.02
C VAL A 126 1.20 12.57 23.42
N GLN A 127 1.54 13.24 24.51
CA GLN A 127 2.88 13.32 25.07
C GLN A 127 2.89 12.72 26.48
N GLY A 128 3.92 11.94 26.79
CA GLY A 128 4.04 11.25 28.07
C GLY A 128 3.37 9.89 28.01
N GLU A 129 2.48 9.62 28.98
CA GLU A 129 1.77 8.35 29.08
C GLU A 129 0.96 8.08 27.81
N GLN A 130 1.24 6.94 27.17
CA GLN A 130 0.59 6.52 25.94
C GLN A 130 -0.43 5.41 26.23
N PRO A 131 -1.51 5.31 25.44
CA PRO A 131 -2.32 4.11 25.37
C PRO A 131 -1.47 2.84 25.22
N LYS A 132 -1.90 1.74 25.85
CA LYS A 132 -1.23 0.46 25.70
C LYS A 132 -1.40 -0.04 24.26
N LEU A 133 -0.30 -0.41 23.60
CA LEU A 133 -0.31 -0.95 22.24
C LEU A 133 0.01 -2.45 22.27
N GLN A 134 -0.88 -3.28 21.76
CA GLN A 134 -0.64 -4.72 21.59
C GLN A 134 -0.43 -5.03 20.12
N TYR A 135 0.81 -5.32 19.73
CA TYR A 135 1.18 -5.57 18.35
C TYR A 135 0.81 -6.98 17.90
N ILE A 136 0.35 -7.09 16.65
CA ILE A 136 0.08 -8.36 15.99
C ILE A 136 0.80 -8.45 14.64
N THR A 137 1.00 -9.67 14.19
CA THR A 137 1.33 -9.95 12.78
C THR A 137 0.05 -10.38 12.08
N PRO A 138 -0.38 -9.69 11.00
CA PRO A 138 -1.55 -10.10 10.23
C PRO A 138 -1.43 -11.55 9.75
N HIS A 139 -2.53 -12.28 9.83
CA HIS A 139 -2.61 -13.65 9.34
C HIS A 139 -3.14 -13.65 7.90
N VAL A 140 -2.46 -14.40 7.03
CA VAL A 140 -2.95 -14.67 5.67
C VAL A 140 -3.74 -15.97 5.70
N PRO A 141 -5.04 -15.94 5.33
CA PRO A 141 -5.84 -17.15 5.28
C PRO A 141 -5.25 -18.21 4.35
N VAL A 142 -5.50 -19.47 4.68
CA VAL A 142 -5.16 -20.61 3.80
C VAL A 142 -5.87 -20.43 2.45
N ASP A 143 -5.28 -20.96 1.38
CA ASP A 143 -5.85 -20.90 0.02
C ASP A 143 -6.08 -19.48 -0.51
N THR A 144 -5.19 -18.54 -0.14
CA THR A 144 -5.23 -17.14 -0.58
C THR A 144 -3.91 -16.74 -1.21
N LEU A 145 -3.96 -16.06 -2.35
CA LEU A 145 -2.80 -15.44 -3.00
C LEU A 145 -2.55 -14.05 -2.42
N ILE A 146 -1.28 -13.76 -2.15
CA ILE A 146 -0.81 -12.39 -1.89
C ILE A 146 -0.47 -11.77 -3.24
N VAL A 147 -1.30 -10.85 -3.70
CA VAL A 147 -1.23 -10.26 -5.04
C VAL A 147 -0.77 -8.82 -4.94
N TYR A 148 0.34 -8.48 -5.58
CA TYR A 148 0.84 -7.10 -5.63
C TYR A 148 0.27 -6.30 -6.80
N ARG A 149 -0.18 -7.00 -7.84
CA ARG A 149 -0.83 -6.40 -9.00
C ARG A 149 -1.72 -7.42 -9.69
N SER A 150 -2.88 -6.96 -10.16
CA SER A 150 -3.76 -7.71 -11.03
C SER A 150 -4.04 -6.93 -12.30
N GLU A 151 -4.28 -7.65 -13.38
CA GLU A 151 -4.51 -7.08 -14.70
C GLU A 151 -5.58 -7.87 -15.44
N SER A 152 -6.63 -7.17 -15.88
CA SER A 152 -7.84 -7.81 -16.42
C SER A 152 -8.01 -7.48 -17.90
N TYR A 153 -8.06 -8.52 -18.72
CA TYR A 153 -8.21 -8.49 -20.17
C TYR A 153 -9.63 -8.89 -20.57
N GLY A 154 -10.29 -8.07 -21.39
CA GLY A 154 -11.61 -8.32 -21.97
C GLY A 154 -11.57 -9.26 -23.19
N SER A 155 -12.64 -9.26 -24.00
CA SER A 155 -12.77 -10.17 -25.16
C SER A 155 -11.62 -10.00 -26.15
N ALA A 156 -11.08 -11.09 -26.68
CA ALA A 156 -10.05 -11.06 -27.72
C ALA A 156 -10.65 -10.86 -29.12
N CYS A 157 -11.97 -10.95 -29.31
CA CYS A 157 -12.59 -10.88 -30.62
C CYS A 157 -13.61 -9.76 -30.82
N CYS A 158 -14.63 -9.60 -29.96
CA CYS A 158 -15.81 -8.79 -30.31
C CYS A 158 -16.52 -8.11 -29.11
N PRO A 159 -16.25 -6.81 -28.83
CA PRO A 159 -15.14 -6.01 -29.35
C PRO A 159 -13.82 -6.46 -28.73
N GLU A 160 -12.76 -6.50 -29.52
CA GLU A 160 -11.40 -6.75 -29.03
C GLU A 160 -11.02 -5.69 -27.98
N ASP A 161 -10.66 -6.14 -26.78
CA ASP A 161 -10.07 -5.28 -25.76
C ASP A 161 -8.72 -4.74 -26.27
N PRO A 162 -8.55 -3.41 -26.38
CA PRO A 162 -7.30 -2.79 -26.80
C PRO A 162 -6.07 -3.24 -26.01
N GLN A 163 -6.25 -3.79 -24.80
CA GLN A 163 -5.16 -4.33 -23.98
C GLN A 163 -4.49 -5.56 -24.60
N TRP A 164 -5.21 -6.36 -25.41
CA TRP A 164 -4.64 -7.53 -26.07
C TRP A 164 -3.43 -7.19 -26.95
N LYS A 165 -3.43 -6.00 -27.55
CA LYS A 165 -2.33 -5.50 -28.38
C LYS A 165 -1.03 -5.29 -27.60
N ARG A 166 -1.12 -5.14 -26.27
CA ARG A 166 0.04 -4.91 -25.38
C ARG A 166 0.60 -6.18 -24.78
N THR A 167 -0.08 -7.31 -24.93
CA THR A 167 0.33 -8.58 -24.32
C THR A 167 1.72 -9.01 -24.79
N ALA A 168 2.08 -8.75 -26.05
CA ALA A 168 3.42 -9.01 -26.58
C ALA A 168 4.53 -8.18 -25.90
N GLU A 169 4.23 -6.94 -25.52
CA GLU A 169 5.16 -6.06 -24.80
C GLU A 169 5.39 -6.54 -23.35
N ASN A 170 4.44 -7.30 -22.78
CA ASN A 170 4.56 -7.81 -21.40
C ASN A 170 5.78 -8.72 -21.24
N ALA A 171 5.95 -9.69 -22.15
CA ALA A 171 7.05 -10.65 -22.08
C ALA A 171 8.41 -9.96 -22.22
N ALA A 172 8.51 -8.94 -23.08
CA ALA A 172 9.73 -8.15 -23.24
C ALA A 172 10.05 -7.36 -21.96
N MET A 173 9.06 -6.68 -21.37
CA MET A 173 9.25 -5.93 -20.13
C MET A 173 9.66 -6.83 -18.97
N ILE A 174 9.00 -7.99 -18.80
CA ILE A 174 9.35 -8.98 -17.77
C ILE A 174 10.80 -9.43 -17.95
N LYS A 175 11.20 -9.84 -19.15
CA LYS A 175 12.59 -10.27 -19.43
C LYS A 175 13.61 -9.15 -19.16
N ASP A 176 13.27 -7.91 -19.50
CA ASP A 176 14.13 -6.77 -19.22
C ASP A 176 14.27 -6.51 -17.71
N PHE A 177 13.17 -6.61 -16.97
CA PHE A 177 13.17 -6.50 -15.51
C PHE A 177 14.01 -7.61 -14.87
N GLU A 178 13.81 -8.87 -15.28
CA GLU A 178 14.58 -10.02 -14.82
C GLU A 178 16.08 -9.84 -15.06
N ARG A 179 16.47 -9.39 -16.26
CA ARG A 179 17.86 -9.11 -16.62
C ARG A 179 18.44 -7.97 -15.78
N GLN A 180 17.72 -6.87 -15.61
CA GLN A 180 18.17 -5.69 -14.87
C GLN A 180 18.36 -6.00 -13.39
N HIS A 181 17.41 -6.72 -12.78
CA HIS A 181 17.40 -7.01 -11.36
C HIS A 181 18.04 -8.35 -10.98
N LYS A 182 18.45 -9.16 -11.98
CA LYS A 182 19.02 -10.51 -11.81
C LYS A 182 18.11 -11.44 -10.99
N VAL A 183 16.83 -11.43 -11.30
CA VAL A 183 15.77 -12.22 -10.66
C VAL A 183 14.94 -12.93 -11.72
N ALA A 184 14.15 -13.92 -11.32
CA ALA A 184 13.12 -14.51 -12.16
C ALA A 184 11.74 -14.09 -11.64
N ILE A 185 10.85 -13.66 -12.52
CA ILE A 185 9.46 -13.36 -12.20
C ILE A 185 8.69 -14.68 -12.25
N THR A 186 8.27 -15.14 -11.07
CA THR A 186 7.48 -16.36 -10.89
C THR A 186 6.18 -16.05 -10.17
N GLY A 187 5.30 -17.04 -10.00
CA GLY A 187 4.04 -16.86 -9.27
C GLY A 187 3.06 -15.90 -9.97
N THR A 188 2.93 -16.02 -11.29
CA THR A 188 1.87 -15.35 -12.04
C THR A 188 0.72 -16.33 -12.23
N TYR A 189 -0.46 -15.99 -11.75
CA TYR A 189 -1.64 -16.85 -11.84
C TYR A 189 -2.66 -16.24 -12.79
N ARG A 190 -3.17 -17.03 -13.72
CA ARG A 190 -4.23 -16.62 -14.65
C ARG A 190 -5.56 -17.22 -14.22
N GLN A 191 -6.59 -16.38 -14.20
CA GLN A 191 -7.98 -16.80 -14.02
C GLN A 191 -8.81 -16.40 -15.24
N ASN A 192 -9.37 -17.39 -15.94
CA ASN A 192 -10.29 -17.12 -17.04
C ASN A 192 -11.64 -16.64 -16.50
N SER A 193 -12.18 -15.59 -17.11
CA SER A 193 -13.46 -14.97 -16.75
C SER A 193 -14.53 -15.13 -17.85
N GLY A 194 -14.12 -15.43 -19.09
CA GLY A 194 -15.00 -15.63 -20.25
C GLY A 194 -14.42 -16.56 -21.32
N LYS A 195 -15.21 -16.86 -22.36
CA LYS A 195 -14.91 -17.87 -23.38
C LYS A 195 -14.10 -17.35 -24.56
N GLU A 196 -13.95 -16.04 -24.68
CA GLU A 196 -13.32 -15.34 -25.79
C GLU A 196 -11.91 -14.85 -25.41
N GLY A 197 -11.30 -15.53 -24.43
CA GLY A 197 -9.96 -15.23 -23.92
C GLY A 197 -9.94 -14.32 -22.69
N GLU A 198 -11.09 -13.85 -22.20
CA GLU A 198 -11.14 -12.93 -21.05
C GLU A 198 -10.51 -13.58 -19.82
N HIS A 199 -9.58 -12.87 -19.20
CA HIS A 199 -8.86 -13.39 -18.05
C HIS A 199 -8.34 -12.26 -17.17
N THR A 200 -7.91 -12.62 -15.96
CA THR A 200 -7.12 -11.76 -15.09
C THR A 200 -5.82 -12.46 -14.72
N ASP A 201 -4.71 -11.75 -14.90
CA ASP A 201 -3.39 -12.17 -14.45
C ASP A 201 -3.09 -11.54 -13.09
N TYR A 202 -2.71 -12.38 -12.12
CA TYR A 202 -2.38 -12.02 -10.75
C TYR A 202 -0.88 -12.23 -10.51
N TYR A 203 -0.17 -11.15 -10.17
CA TYR A 203 1.27 -11.18 -9.91
C TYR A 203 1.55 -11.24 -8.40
N THR A 204 2.04 -12.40 -7.94
CA THR A 204 2.36 -12.63 -6.51
C THR A 204 3.82 -12.33 -6.15
N LEU A 205 4.72 -12.28 -7.15
CA LEU A 205 6.12 -11.83 -7.04
C LEU A 205 6.89 -12.43 -5.84
N PRO A 206 6.88 -13.76 -5.67
CA PRO A 206 7.63 -14.42 -4.61
C PRO A 206 9.14 -14.26 -4.87
N GLY A 207 9.93 -14.25 -3.79
CA GLY A 207 11.39 -14.11 -3.87
C GLY A 207 11.92 -12.70 -4.21
N LEU A 208 11.06 -11.77 -4.60
CA LEU A 208 11.44 -10.36 -4.78
C LEU A 208 11.49 -9.62 -3.43
N THR A 209 12.42 -8.69 -3.30
CA THR A 209 12.44 -7.72 -2.19
C THR A 209 11.28 -6.72 -2.32
N PRO A 210 10.84 -6.04 -1.23
CA PRO A 210 9.82 -5.00 -1.31
C PRO A 210 10.14 -3.93 -2.36
N LYS A 211 11.41 -3.53 -2.49
CA LYS A 211 11.84 -2.55 -3.51
C LYS A 211 11.65 -3.07 -4.93
N GLN A 212 12.05 -4.32 -5.21
CA GLN A 212 11.85 -4.93 -6.52
C GLN A 212 10.36 -5.13 -6.84
N ARG A 213 9.53 -5.48 -5.85
CA ARG A 213 8.07 -5.57 -6.01
C ARG A 213 7.49 -4.23 -6.42
N LEU A 214 7.85 -3.15 -5.73
CA LEU A 214 7.40 -1.80 -6.07
C LEU A 214 7.85 -1.39 -7.47
N ASP A 215 9.12 -1.64 -7.81
CA ASP A 215 9.66 -1.31 -9.14
C ASP A 215 8.91 -2.07 -10.25
N PHE A 216 8.59 -3.35 -10.04
CA PHE A 216 7.80 -4.15 -10.97
C PHE A 216 6.37 -3.57 -11.13
N VAL A 217 5.70 -3.27 -10.03
CA VAL A 217 4.35 -2.69 -10.02
C VAL A 217 4.32 -1.36 -10.78
N LEU A 218 5.33 -0.50 -10.56
CA LEU A 218 5.46 0.78 -11.27
C LEU A 218 5.76 0.59 -12.76
N ALA A 219 6.66 -0.33 -13.12
CA ALA A 219 6.98 -0.65 -14.52
C ALA A 219 5.73 -1.13 -15.28
N ARG A 220 4.96 -2.05 -14.68
CA ARG A 220 3.67 -2.48 -15.24
C ARG A 220 2.69 -1.32 -15.38
N ARG A 221 2.52 -0.51 -14.34
CA ARG A 221 1.63 0.65 -14.39
C ARG A 221 1.98 1.61 -15.54
N TRP A 222 3.27 1.86 -15.76
CA TRP A 222 3.75 2.70 -16.86
C TRP A 222 3.41 2.12 -18.24
N GLN A 223 3.52 0.81 -18.41
CA GLN A 223 3.18 0.13 -19.67
C GLN A 223 1.69 0.25 -20.03
N TRP A 224 0.83 0.36 -19.03
CA TRP A 224 -0.63 0.45 -19.22
C TRP A 224 -1.12 1.82 -19.68
N ILE A 225 -0.26 2.83 -19.71
CA ILE A 225 -0.63 4.16 -20.16
C ILE A 225 -0.67 4.19 -21.69
N VAL A 226 -1.81 4.61 -22.26
CA VAL A 226 -1.94 4.87 -23.71
C VAL A 226 -1.19 6.14 -24.10
N ASN A 227 -0.37 6.03 -25.15
CA ASN A 227 0.45 7.11 -25.73
C ASN A 227 1.43 7.75 -24.73
N LYS A 228 2.06 6.94 -23.88
CA LYS A 228 2.97 7.42 -22.81
C LYS A 228 4.09 8.33 -23.33
N GLU A 229 4.61 8.08 -24.53
CA GLU A 229 5.68 8.90 -25.13
C GLU A 229 5.24 10.33 -25.49
N THR A 230 3.94 10.54 -25.65
CA THR A 230 3.36 11.85 -25.97
C THR A 230 2.85 12.61 -24.75
N LYS A 231 2.94 12.01 -23.55
CA LYS A 231 2.35 12.55 -22.32
C LYS A 231 3.43 12.80 -21.27
N ASN A 232 3.44 14.02 -20.71
CA ASN A 232 4.21 14.30 -19.51
C ASN A 232 3.39 13.85 -18.29
N ILE A 233 3.66 12.64 -17.79
CA ILE A 233 2.87 12.02 -16.71
C ILE A 233 3.64 12.13 -15.41
N VAL A 234 3.07 12.90 -14.48
CA VAL A 234 3.51 12.97 -13.10
C VAL A 234 2.48 12.23 -12.26
N PHE A 235 2.87 11.06 -11.75
CA PHE A 235 2.05 10.34 -10.80
C PHE A 235 2.07 11.06 -9.46
N LYS A 236 0.88 11.27 -8.87
CA LYS A 236 0.80 11.69 -7.48
C LYS A 236 1.34 10.58 -6.59
N PRO A 237 2.07 10.92 -5.51
CA PRO A 237 2.44 9.97 -4.48
C PRO A 237 1.24 9.14 -4.01
N GLN A 238 1.43 7.84 -3.93
CA GLN A 238 0.40 6.90 -3.48
C GLN A 238 1.02 5.68 -2.81
N PHE A 239 0.18 4.97 -2.08
CA PHE A 239 0.50 3.67 -1.55
C PHE A 239 0.14 2.56 -2.53
N PHE A 240 0.89 1.47 -2.43
CA PHE A 240 0.55 0.17 -2.94
C PHE A 240 0.54 -0.76 -1.73
N THR A 241 -0.49 -1.59 -1.63
CA THR A 241 -0.61 -2.63 -0.62
C THR A 241 -0.94 -3.94 -1.33
N PRO A 242 -0.43 -5.09 -0.85
CA PRO A 242 -0.81 -6.38 -1.41
C PRO A 242 -2.29 -6.66 -1.13
N MET A 243 -2.96 -7.22 -2.12
CA MET A 243 -4.34 -7.70 -2.02
C MET A 243 -4.35 -9.19 -1.71
N LEU A 244 -5.35 -9.64 -0.96
CA LEU A 244 -5.57 -11.04 -0.64
C LEU A 244 -6.69 -11.60 -1.51
N ILE A 245 -6.34 -12.49 -2.44
CA ILE A 245 -7.27 -13.05 -3.42
C ILE A 245 -7.47 -14.55 -3.14
N PRO A 246 -8.70 -15.03 -2.87
CA PRO A 246 -8.97 -16.46 -2.70
C PRO A 246 -8.62 -17.26 -3.95
N VAL A 247 -7.95 -18.39 -3.77
CA VAL A 247 -7.58 -19.30 -4.86
C VAL A 247 -8.83 -20.03 -5.36
N VAL A 248 -9.12 -19.91 -6.65
CA VAL A 248 -10.15 -20.72 -7.30
C VAL A 248 -9.49 -21.98 -7.85
N LYS A 249 -9.83 -23.15 -7.30
CA LYS A 249 -9.16 -24.43 -7.62
C LYS A 249 -9.85 -25.23 -8.73
N GLU A 250 -11.14 -25.02 -8.95
CA GLU A 250 -11.97 -25.90 -9.78
C GLU A 250 -12.75 -25.14 -10.86
N GLY A 251 -13.14 -25.89 -11.90
CA GLY A 251 -13.98 -25.42 -12.99
C GLY A 251 -13.25 -24.52 -14.00
N PHE A 252 -14.04 -23.90 -14.87
CA PHE A 252 -13.55 -23.04 -15.95
C PHE A 252 -12.72 -21.84 -15.45
N ARG A 253 -13.04 -21.36 -14.24
CA ARG A 253 -12.39 -20.22 -13.59
C ARG A 253 -11.26 -20.64 -12.64
N ALA A 254 -10.80 -21.89 -12.71
CA ALA A 254 -9.66 -22.33 -11.93
C ALA A 254 -8.43 -21.50 -12.28
N MET A 255 -7.69 -21.07 -11.25
CA MET A 255 -6.44 -20.35 -11.40
C MET A 255 -5.33 -21.30 -11.82
N ARG A 256 -4.52 -20.89 -12.81
CA ARG A 256 -3.39 -21.68 -13.33
C ARG A 256 -2.13 -20.85 -13.35
N ASP A 257 -0.96 -21.48 -13.20
CA ASP A 257 0.31 -20.77 -13.37
C ASP A 257 0.46 -20.35 -14.83
N ALA A 258 0.58 -19.05 -15.08
CA ALA A 258 0.67 -18.50 -16.43
C ALA A 258 1.98 -18.92 -17.14
N ALA A 259 3.01 -19.34 -16.41
CA ALA A 259 4.23 -19.89 -16.99
C ALA A 259 4.05 -21.30 -17.58
N SER A 260 2.97 -22.00 -17.25
CA SER A 260 2.68 -23.34 -17.78
C SER A 260 1.93 -23.35 -19.13
N ASP A 261 1.49 -22.17 -19.60
CA ASP A 261 0.72 -21.98 -20.83
C ASP A 261 1.50 -21.23 -21.95
N GLN A 262 2.80 -20.94 -21.75
CA GLN A 262 3.72 -20.31 -22.74
C GLN A 262 4.83 -21.28 -23.16
#